data_AF-A0A1S1TGA6-F1
#
_entry.id   AF-A0A1S1TGA6-F1
#
_cell.length_a   1.000
_cell.length_b   1.000
_cell.length_c   1.000
_cell.angle_alpha   90.00
_cell.angle_beta   90.00
_cell.angle_gamma   90.00
#
_symmetry.space_group_name_H-M   'P 1'
#
loop_
_entity.id
_entity.type
_entity.pdbx_description
1 polymer ?
#
loop_
_entity_poly.entity_id
_entity_poly.type
_entity_poly.pdbx_seq_one_letter_code
_entity_poly.pdbx_strand_id
1 'polypeptide(L)'
;MSRAPVSLKAALVAFFVGFPLGSAAAETAISKSVSYFSIGGRTAAELDKALSATGPLMTSTGSRHPGATRIKFGGTVTYVSRNGRCAVGSARVTLNTRIILPRWKHRGQANPDLALVWDTLAADIKRHEERHAEIARLHARRMEKALLTLRPEADCERMQARVAEVSAKEVEIHDKDQARFDRTEAANFDRRMVRLLQYRLERLKKAQD
;
A
#
# COMPACT_ATOMS: atom_id res chain seq x y z
N MET A 1 -43.07 68.18 26.41
CA MET A 1 -43.67 66.99 25.77
C MET A 1 -42.83 66.61 24.55
N SER A 2 -42.48 65.33 24.48
CA SER A 2 -41.61 64.55 23.58
C SER A 2 -40.90 65.16 22.36
N ARG A 3 -39.58 64.89 22.30
CA ARG A 3 -38.78 64.73 21.07
C ARG A 3 -38.98 63.32 20.51
N ALA A 4 -39.03 63.18 19.19
CA ALA A 4 -38.74 61.91 18.50
C ALA A 4 -38.04 62.21 17.15
N PRO A 5 -36.82 61.70 16.90
CA PRO A 5 -36.21 61.72 15.58
C PRO A 5 -36.56 60.44 14.80
N VAL A 6 -36.87 60.60 13.50
CA VAL A 6 -37.14 59.50 12.58
C VAL A 6 -35.83 58.85 12.15
N SER A 7 -35.73 57.52 12.36
CA SER A 7 -34.56 56.70 12.08
C SER A 7 -34.50 56.25 10.62
N LEU A 8 -33.35 56.49 9.99
CA LEU A 8 -33.02 56.08 8.62
C LEU A 8 -32.73 54.57 8.60
N LYS A 9 -33.56 53.77 7.93
CA LYS A 9 -33.33 52.33 7.74
C LYS A 9 -32.33 52.11 6.60
N ALA A 10 -31.10 51.69 6.92
CA ALA A 10 -30.15 51.18 5.93
C ALA A 10 -30.44 49.70 5.67
N ALA A 11 -30.78 49.35 4.42
CA ALA A 11 -30.94 47.97 3.96
C ALA A 11 -29.58 47.39 3.61
N LEU A 12 -29.22 46.27 4.25
CA LEU A 12 -27.95 45.56 4.02
C LEU A 12 -28.26 44.31 3.18
N VAL A 13 -27.91 44.36 1.89
CA VAL A 13 -28.00 43.23 0.97
C VAL A 13 -26.79 42.33 1.20
N ALA A 14 -27.00 41.16 1.81
CA ALA A 14 -25.97 40.16 2.03
C ALA A 14 -25.78 39.30 0.76
N PHE A 15 -24.65 39.48 0.09
CA PHE A 15 -24.22 38.68 -1.05
C PHE A 15 -23.63 37.35 -0.53
N PHE A 16 -24.42 36.27 -0.55
CA PHE A 16 -23.92 34.93 -0.22
C PHE A 16 -23.05 34.42 -1.38
N VAL A 17 -21.73 34.51 -1.21
CA VAL A 17 -20.76 33.83 -2.07
C VAL A 17 -20.85 32.33 -1.77
N GLY A 18 -21.40 31.56 -2.71
CA GLY A 18 -21.45 30.10 -2.62
C GLY A 18 -20.06 29.50 -2.66
N PHE A 19 -19.60 28.97 -1.53
CA PHE A 19 -18.41 28.11 -1.48
C PHE A 19 -18.74 26.77 -2.16
N PRO A 20 -17.94 26.30 -3.13
CA PRO A 20 -18.10 24.94 -3.63
C PRO A 20 -17.78 23.98 -2.49
N LEU A 21 -18.79 23.22 -2.06
CA LEU A 21 -18.63 22.05 -1.20
C LEU A 21 -17.82 21.02 -2.00
N GLY A 22 -16.50 21.06 -1.85
CA GLY A 22 -15.62 20.02 -2.34
C GLY A 22 -16.10 18.67 -1.81
N SER A 23 -16.37 17.72 -2.70
CA SER A 23 -16.67 16.36 -2.32
C SER A 23 -15.44 15.79 -1.61
N ALA A 24 -15.50 15.68 -0.29
CA ALA A 24 -14.55 14.89 0.48
C ALA A 24 -14.77 13.43 0.09
N ALA A 25 -14.10 12.98 -0.98
CA ALA A 25 -13.98 11.57 -1.27
C ALA A 25 -13.38 10.92 -0.03
N ALA A 26 -14.12 10.00 0.59
CA ALA A 26 -13.62 9.24 1.73
C ALA A 26 -12.34 8.55 1.28
N GLU A 27 -11.19 9.09 1.68
CA GLU A 27 -9.91 8.53 1.30
C GLU A 27 -9.76 7.21 2.04
N THR A 28 -9.64 6.10 1.30
CA THR A 28 -9.26 4.79 1.82
C THR A 28 -8.16 4.96 2.86
N ALA A 29 -8.40 4.53 4.10
CA ALA A 29 -7.45 4.71 5.19
C ALA A 29 -6.31 3.69 5.02
N ILE A 30 -5.25 4.13 4.34
CA ILE A 30 -4.09 3.32 3.97
C ILE A 30 -2.89 3.75 4.81
N SER A 31 -2.30 2.82 5.55
CA SER A 31 -1.05 3.02 6.26
C SER A 31 0.07 2.14 5.68
N LYS A 32 1.29 2.69 5.65
CA LYS A 32 2.51 1.99 5.25
C LYS A 32 3.60 2.24 6.29
N SER A 33 4.22 1.16 6.74
CA SER A 33 5.37 1.19 7.64
C SER A 33 6.52 0.37 7.08
N VAL A 34 7.74 0.72 7.50
CA VAL A 34 8.95 -0.01 7.14
C VAL A 34 9.66 -0.44 8.42
N SER A 35 10.13 -1.69 8.44
CA SER A 35 10.96 -2.23 9.50
C SER A 35 12.11 -3.01 8.92
N TYR A 36 13.11 -3.31 9.74
CA TYR A 36 14.34 -3.92 9.26
C TYR A 36 14.76 -5.09 10.13
N PHE A 37 15.33 -6.12 9.51
CA PHE A 37 16.09 -7.16 10.17
C PHE A 37 17.58 -7.00 9.82
N SER A 38 18.46 -7.32 10.76
CA SER A 38 19.88 -7.05 10.57
C SER A 38 20.63 -8.30 10.13
N ILE A 39 21.47 -8.17 9.11
CA ILE A 39 22.35 -9.23 8.63
C ILE A 39 23.81 -8.88 8.85
N GLY A 40 24.62 -9.91 9.13
CA GLY A 40 26.08 -9.84 9.23
C GLY A 40 26.74 -10.34 7.95
N GLY A 41 28.05 -10.57 8.01
CA GLY A 41 28.85 -11.07 6.89
C GLY A 41 29.74 -9.99 6.27
N ARG A 42 30.84 -10.42 5.67
CA ARG A 42 31.89 -9.61 5.04
C ARG A 42 32.22 -10.07 3.62
N THR A 43 31.58 -11.13 3.13
CA THR A 43 31.70 -11.64 1.77
C THR A 43 30.30 -11.81 1.14
N ALA A 44 30.23 -11.91 -0.19
CA ALA A 44 28.95 -12.13 -0.88
C ALA A 44 28.27 -13.43 -0.41
N ALA A 45 29.03 -14.51 -0.23
CA ALA A 45 28.51 -15.80 0.25
C ALA A 45 27.99 -15.72 1.69
N GLU A 46 28.67 -14.98 2.57
CA GLU A 46 28.18 -14.76 3.93
C GLU A 46 26.90 -13.94 3.98
N LEU A 47 26.78 -12.92 3.11
CA LEU A 47 25.56 -12.11 3.01
C LEU A 47 24.38 -12.95 2.51
N ASP A 48 24.58 -13.75 1.46
CA ASP A 48 23.56 -14.64 0.91
C ASP A 48 23.07 -15.66 1.95
N LYS A 49 24.00 -16.30 2.66
CA LYS A 49 23.69 -17.20 3.78
C LYS A 49 22.94 -16.48 4.89
N ALA A 50 23.34 -15.25 5.25
CA ALA A 50 22.69 -14.49 6.30
C ALA A 50 21.25 -14.09 5.91
N LEU A 51 21.01 -13.70 4.65
CA LEU A 51 19.66 -13.43 4.14
C LEU A 51 18.78 -14.67 4.23
N SER A 52 19.28 -15.81 3.76
CA SER A 52 18.54 -17.08 3.79
C SER A 52 18.28 -17.59 5.21
N ALA A 53 19.15 -17.29 6.18
CA ALA A 53 18.98 -17.73 7.56
C ALA A 53 18.10 -16.79 8.41
N THR A 54 18.11 -15.48 8.13
CA THR A 54 17.48 -14.47 9.01
C THR A 54 16.28 -13.77 8.38
N GLY A 55 16.08 -13.92 7.08
CA GLY A 55 14.97 -13.35 6.35
C GLY A 55 13.60 -13.77 6.91
N PRO A 56 12.53 -13.00 6.69
CA PRO A 56 11.19 -13.35 7.14
C PRO A 56 10.77 -14.75 6.66
N LEU A 57 10.18 -15.53 7.56
CA LEU A 57 9.63 -16.85 7.23
C LEU A 57 8.32 -16.70 6.47
N MET A 58 8.22 -17.32 5.30
CA MET A 58 6.96 -17.55 4.64
C MET A 58 6.29 -18.79 5.23
N THR A 59 5.12 -18.60 5.84
CA THR A 59 4.36 -19.69 6.47
C THR A 59 3.85 -20.72 5.47
N SER A 60 3.64 -20.33 4.21
CA SER A 60 3.15 -21.21 3.15
C SER A 60 4.20 -22.18 2.61
N THR A 61 5.47 -21.76 2.55
CA THR A 61 6.57 -22.53 1.94
C THR A 61 7.60 -23.01 2.95
N GLY A 62 7.59 -22.49 4.18
CA GLY A 62 8.62 -22.71 5.19
C GLY A 62 9.97 -22.08 4.85
N SER A 63 10.07 -21.38 3.71
CA SER A 63 11.31 -20.74 3.25
C SER A 63 11.44 -19.33 3.79
N ARG A 64 12.68 -18.84 3.91
CA ARG A 64 12.95 -17.46 4.29
C ARG A 64 13.24 -16.64 3.04
N HIS A 65 12.73 -15.42 3.03
CA HIS A 65 12.86 -14.51 1.90
C HIS A 65 13.79 -13.33 2.24
N PRO A 66 14.51 -12.76 1.24
CA PRO A 66 15.36 -11.59 1.46
C PRO A 66 14.62 -10.33 1.93
N GLY A 67 13.29 -10.29 1.80
CA GLY A 67 12.39 -9.26 2.27
C GLY A 67 10.99 -9.82 2.47
N ALA A 68 10.06 -9.02 3.00
CA ALA A 68 8.65 -9.36 2.99
C ALA A 68 7.75 -8.14 3.15
N THR A 69 6.55 -8.21 2.58
CA THR A 69 5.49 -7.23 2.78
C THR A 69 4.30 -7.87 3.45
N ARG A 70 4.02 -7.48 4.69
CA ARG A 70 2.82 -7.91 5.41
C ARG A 70 1.66 -7.00 5.04
N ILE A 71 0.56 -7.59 4.61
CA ILE A 71 -0.65 -6.89 4.16
C ILE A 71 -1.80 -7.29 5.07
N LYS A 72 -2.55 -6.30 5.56
CA LYS A 72 -3.78 -6.51 6.33
C LYS A 72 -4.89 -5.60 5.81
N PHE A 73 -5.90 -6.22 5.20
CA PHE A 73 -7.16 -5.55 4.89
C PHE A 73 -8.05 -5.49 6.13
N GLY A 74 -8.87 -4.45 6.19
CA GLY A 74 -9.93 -4.29 7.18
C GLY A 74 -10.92 -3.25 6.69
N GLY A 75 -11.79 -2.78 7.57
CA GLY A 75 -12.76 -1.74 7.21
C GLY A 75 -14.03 -1.81 8.00
N THR A 76 -14.96 -0.93 7.65
CA THR A 76 -16.31 -0.89 8.20
C THR A 76 -17.31 -0.68 7.07
N VAL A 77 -18.47 -1.31 7.19
CA VAL A 77 -19.61 -1.15 6.28
C VAL A 77 -20.85 -0.92 7.12
N THR A 78 -21.63 0.10 6.76
CA THR A 78 -22.93 0.39 7.37
C THR A 78 -24.05 -0.01 6.42
N TYR A 79 -25.21 -0.35 6.98
CA TYR A 79 -26.36 -0.85 6.24
C TYR A 79 -27.57 0.05 6.53
N VAL A 80 -28.36 0.31 5.50
CA VAL A 80 -29.57 1.14 5.59
C VAL A 80 -30.73 0.35 5.04
N SER A 81 -31.76 0.15 5.87
CA SER A 81 -33.00 -0.50 5.47
C SER A 81 -34.08 0.54 5.15
N ARG A 82 -34.70 0.44 3.96
CA ARG A 82 -35.82 1.28 3.52
C ARG A 82 -36.75 0.48 2.61
N ASN A 83 -38.06 0.62 2.81
CA ASN A 83 -39.10 0.00 1.97
C ASN A 83 -38.93 -1.53 1.79
N GLY A 84 -38.57 -2.25 2.85
CA GLY A 84 -38.38 -3.70 2.80
C GLY A 84 -37.18 -4.14 1.96
N ARG A 85 -36.17 -3.28 1.78
CA ARG A 85 -34.89 -3.59 1.14
C ARG A 85 -33.74 -3.05 1.99
N CYS A 86 -32.58 -3.68 1.89
CA CYS A 86 -31.37 -3.22 2.56
C CYS A 86 -30.26 -2.88 1.57
N ALA A 87 -29.59 -1.75 1.78
CA ALA A 87 -28.50 -1.27 0.96
C ALA A 87 -27.25 -0.97 1.82
N VAL A 88 -26.08 -0.92 1.18
CA VAL A 88 -24.89 -0.34 1.79
C VAL A 88 -25.12 1.16 1.97
N GLY A 89 -25.03 1.64 3.21
CA GLY A 89 -25.10 3.07 3.53
C GLY A 89 -23.76 3.76 3.32
N SER A 90 -22.70 3.15 3.83
CA SER A 90 -21.32 3.57 3.64
C SER A 90 -20.38 2.37 3.71
N ALA A 91 -19.25 2.45 3.03
CA ALA A 91 -18.17 1.49 3.14
C ALA A 91 -16.84 2.26 3.26
N ARG A 92 -15.99 1.81 4.16
CA ARG A 92 -14.62 2.28 4.33
C ARG A 92 -13.69 1.08 4.40
N VAL A 93 -12.81 0.92 3.43
CA VAL A 93 -11.78 -0.12 3.45
C VAL A 93 -10.50 0.47 4.02
N THR A 94 -9.89 -0.25 4.96
CA THR A 94 -8.58 0.08 5.54
C THR A 94 -7.53 -0.90 5.04
N LEU A 95 -6.31 -0.40 4.85
CA LEU A 95 -5.16 -1.20 4.45
C LEU A 95 -3.98 -0.85 5.33
N ASN A 96 -3.41 -1.84 6.01
CA ASN A 96 -2.16 -1.68 6.75
C ASN A 96 -1.09 -2.53 6.09
N THR A 97 0.00 -1.88 5.67
CA THR A 97 1.16 -2.55 5.07
C THR A 97 2.41 -2.36 5.93
N ARG A 98 3.17 -3.45 6.12
CA ARG A 98 4.47 -3.42 6.78
C ARG A 98 5.51 -4.09 5.90
N ILE A 99 6.41 -3.28 5.37
CA ILE A 99 7.55 -3.73 4.59
C ILE A 99 8.69 -4.08 5.56
N ILE A 100 9.32 -5.23 5.36
CA ILE A 100 10.41 -5.77 6.17
C ILE A 100 11.63 -5.92 5.26
N LEU A 101 12.66 -5.11 5.47
CA LEU A 101 13.86 -5.06 4.63
C LEU A 101 15.11 -5.53 5.38
N PRO A 102 16.09 -6.09 4.68
CA PRO A 102 17.36 -6.43 5.31
C PRO A 102 18.19 -5.15 5.50
N ARG A 103 18.98 -5.13 6.57
CA ARG A 103 19.97 -4.10 6.84
C ARG A 103 21.31 -4.75 7.13
N TRP A 104 22.31 -4.46 6.29
CA TRP A 104 23.66 -4.99 6.48
C TRP A 104 24.45 -4.15 7.49
N LYS A 105 24.93 -4.79 8.57
CA LYS A 105 25.66 -4.13 9.65
C LYS A 105 27.04 -3.61 9.23
N HIS A 106 27.74 -4.35 8.36
CA HIS A 106 29.14 -4.05 8.01
C HIS A 106 29.29 -3.24 6.72
N ARG A 107 28.20 -2.68 6.20
CA ARG A 107 28.21 -1.86 4.97
C ARG A 107 29.37 -0.84 5.02
N GLY A 108 29.43 0.00 6.05
CA GLY A 108 30.40 1.10 6.11
C GLY A 108 31.89 0.69 6.10
N GLN A 109 32.19 -0.60 6.31
CA GLN A 109 33.54 -1.16 6.33
C GLN A 109 33.82 -2.06 5.12
N ALA A 110 32.84 -2.23 4.23
CA ALA A 110 32.95 -3.11 3.09
C ALA A 110 33.87 -2.52 2.02
N ASN A 111 34.54 -3.39 1.26
CA ASN A 111 35.20 -2.95 0.05
C ASN A 111 34.16 -2.38 -0.95
N PRO A 112 34.57 -1.48 -1.87
CA PRO A 112 33.66 -0.81 -2.79
C PRO A 112 32.81 -1.76 -3.66
N ASP A 113 33.38 -2.89 -4.09
CA ASP A 113 32.71 -3.83 -4.99
C ASP A 113 31.56 -4.56 -4.28
N LEU A 114 31.82 -5.11 -3.10
CA LEU A 114 30.79 -5.77 -2.29
C LEU A 114 29.73 -4.78 -1.83
N ALA A 115 30.16 -3.56 -1.49
CA ALA A 115 29.28 -2.45 -1.17
C ALA A 115 28.32 -2.12 -2.34
N LEU A 116 28.83 -2.09 -3.57
CA LEU A 116 28.03 -1.84 -4.76
C LEU A 116 27.00 -2.96 -5.01
N VAL A 117 27.44 -4.21 -4.91
CA VAL A 117 26.56 -5.38 -5.09
C VAL A 117 25.44 -5.36 -4.06
N TRP A 118 25.79 -5.16 -2.78
CA TRP A 118 24.81 -5.06 -1.70
C TRP A 118 23.78 -3.96 -1.93
N ASP A 119 24.21 -2.74 -2.24
CA ASP A 119 23.27 -1.62 -2.43
C ASP A 119 22.36 -1.81 -3.64
N THR A 120 22.81 -2.61 -4.62
CA THR A 120 22.02 -2.95 -5.80
C THR A 120 20.94 -3.95 -5.42
N LEU A 121 21.32 -5.02 -4.72
CA LEU A 121 20.40 -6.02 -4.22
C LEU A 121 19.39 -5.44 -3.22
N ALA A 122 19.84 -4.67 -2.24
CA ALA A 122 18.97 -4.07 -1.23
C ALA A 122 17.93 -3.12 -1.85
N ALA A 123 18.32 -2.37 -2.89
CA ALA A 123 17.39 -1.54 -3.65
C ALA A 123 16.40 -2.38 -4.48
N ASP A 124 16.84 -3.51 -5.06
CA ASP A 124 15.98 -4.43 -5.81
C ASP A 124 14.92 -5.07 -4.90
N ILE A 125 15.34 -5.56 -3.72
CA ILE A 125 14.45 -6.09 -2.68
C ILE A 125 13.43 -5.03 -2.28
N LYS A 126 13.87 -3.81 -1.96
CA LYS A 126 12.94 -2.72 -1.60
C LYS A 126 11.91 -2.45 -2.70
N ARG A 127 12.33 -2.39 -3.96
CA ARG A 127 11.41 -2.17 -5.10
C ARG A 127 10.38 -3.30 -5.19
N HIS A 128 10.82 -4.54 -5.05
CA HIS A 128 9.95 -5.72 -5.08
C HIS A 128 8.88 -5.64 -3.98
N GLU A 129 9.30 -5.37 -2.75
CA GLU A 129 8.38 -5.24 -1.60
C GLU A 129 7.43 -4.04 -1.73
N GLU A 130 7.90 -2.90 -2.26
CA GLU A 130 7.03 -1.76 -2.49
C GLU A 130 5.93 -2.04 -3.51
N ARG A 131 6.21 -2.88 -4.51
CA ARG A 131 5.21 -3.25 -5.52
C ARG A 131 4.10 -4.12 -4.92
N HIS A 132 4.41 -5.01 -3.98
CA HIS A 132 3.40 -5.76 -3.23
C HIS A 132 2.44 -4.85 -2.47
N ALA A 133 2.98 -3.82 -1.79
CA ALA A 133 2.15 -2.83 -1.09
C ALA A 133 1.29 -2.00 -2.06
N GLU A 134 1.80 -1.70 -3.25
CA GLU A 134 1.04 -1.00 -4.30
C GLU A 134 -0.11 -1.84 -4.85
N ILE A 135 0.13 -3.12 -5.15
CA ILE A 135 -0.92 -4.06 -5.58
C ILE A 135 -2.03 -4.13 -4.52
N ALA A 136 -1.66 -4.26 -3.24
CA ALA A 136 -2.62 -4.25 -2.14
C ALA A 136 -3.46 -2.96 -2.09
N ARG A 137 -2.82 -1.79 -2.30
CA ARG A 137 -3.51 -0.49 -2.34
C ARG A 137 -4.53 -0.40 -3.47
N LEU A 138 -4.20 -0.92 -4.65
CA LEU A 138 -5.13 -0.94 -5.79
C LEU A 138 -6.37 -1.79 -5.47
N HIS A 139 -6.17 -2.96 -4.88
CA HIS A 139 -7.27 -3.85 -4.47
C HIS A 139 -8.11 -3.30 -3.33
N ALA A 140 -7.51 -2.63 -2.35
CA ALA A 140 -8.27 -1.94 -1.28
C ALA A 140 -9.26 -0.92 -1.85
N ARG A 141 -8.80 -0.09 -2.81
CA ARG A 141 -9.63 0.91 -3.49
C ARG A 141 -10.71 0.28 -4.37
N ARG A 142 -10.37 -0.79 -5.09
CA ARG A 142 -11.32 -1.53 -5.91
C ARG A 142 -12.42 -2.16 -5.06
N MET A 143 -12.06 -2.78 -3.94
CA MET A 143 -13.00 -3.37 -2.98
C MET A 143 -13.94 -2.31 -2.41
N GLU A 144 -13.43 -1.16 -1.95
CA GLU A 144 -14.28 -0.08 -1.43
C GLU A 144 -15.32 0.39 -2.46
N LYS A 145 -14.87 0.63 -3.69
CA LYS A 145 -15.76 1.01 -4.80
C LYS A 145 -16.79 -0.09 -5.11
N ALA A 146 -16.38 -1.36 -5.10
CA ALA A 146 -17.29 -2.48 -5.34
C ALA A 146 -18.38 -2.56 -4.27
N LEU A 147 -18.01 -2.40 -2.99
CA LEU A 147 -18.96 -2.40 -1.88
C LEU A 147 -19.95 -1.24 -1.96
N LEU A 148 -19.48 -0.02 -2.28
CA LEU A 148 -20.34 1.16 -2.44
C LEU A 148 -21.33 1.06 -3.62
N THR A 149 -21.07 0.18 -4.59
CA THR A 149 -21.91 0.03 -5.80
C THR A 149 -22.81 -1.20 -5.77
N LEU A 150 -22.86 -1.92 -4.64
CA LEU A 150 -23.77 -3.04 -4.46
C LEU A 150 -25.24 -2.60 -4.57
N ARG A 151 -26.00 -3.36 -5.36
CA ARG A 151 -27.45 -3.15 -5.49
C ARG A 151 -28.16 -3.57 -4.20
N PRO A 152 -29.23 -2.89 -3.76
CA PRO A 152 -29.97 -3.28 -2.56
C PRO A 152 -30.50 -4.72 -2.62
N GLU A 153 -30.39 -5.45 -1.50
CA GLU A 153 -30.91 -6.80 -1.30
C GLU A 153 -32.27 -6.77 -0.58
N ALA A 154 -32.94 -7.92 -0.49
CA ALA A 154 -34.25 -8.04 0.15
C ALA A 154 -34.21 -7.72 1.66
N ASP A 155 -33.11 -8.05 2.32
CA ASP A 155 -32.90 -7.84 3.75
C ASP A 155 -31.42 -7.58 4.04
N CYS A 156 -31.11 -7.17 5.27
CA CYS A 156 -29.73 -6.82 5.64
C CYS A 156 -28.84 -8.04 5.85
N GLU A 157 -29.39 -9.21 6.13
CA GLU A 157 -28.63 -10.44 6.26
C GLU A 157 -28.05 -10.85 4.90
N ARG A 158 -28.89 -10.84 3.85
CA ARG A 158 -28.46 -11.04 2.46
C ARG A 158 -27.45 -9.98 2.02
N MET A 159 -27.68 -8.71 2.39
CA MET A 159 -26.74 -7.63 2.07
C MET A 159 -25.37 -7.87 2.74
N GLN A 160 -25.34 -8.29 4.01
CA GLN A 160 -24.11 -8.63 4.72
C GLN A 160 -23.39 -9.82 4.07
N ALA A 161 -24.12 -10.88 3.72
CA ALA A 161 -23.56 -12.02 3.00
C ALA A 161 -22.95 -11.59 1.66
N ARG A 162 -23.63 -10.70 0.93
CA ARG A 162 -23.13 -10.19 -0.36
C ARG A 162 -21.88 -9.32 -0.22
N VAL A 163 -21.80 -8.48 0.81
CA VAL A 163 -20.59 -7.71 1.15
C VAL A 163 -19.43 -8.67 1.46
N ALA A 164 -19.67 -9.73 2.25
CA ALA A 164 -18.65 -10.72 2.58
C ALA A 164 -18.14 -11.46 1.33
N GLU A 165 -19.05 -11.89 0.45
CA GLU A 165 -18.71 -12.55 -0.82
C GLU A 165 -17.83 -11.66 -1.71
N VAL A 166 -18.23 -10.39 -1.93
CA VAL A 166 -17.46 -9.45 -2.76
C VAL A 166 -16.10 -9.14 -2.14
N SER A 167 -16.04 -8.98 -0.82
CA SER A 167 -14.78 -8.74 -0.11
C SER A 167 -13.83 -9.93 -0.26
N ALA A 168 -14.32 -11.16 -0.05
CA ALA A 168 -13.53 -12.38 -0.20
C ALA A 168 -13.02 -12.56 -1.63
N LYS A 169 -13.87 -12.28 -2.63
CA LYS A 169 -13.48 -12.34 -4.04
C LYS A 169 -12.38 -11.34 -4.39
N GLU A 170 -12.45 -10.10 -3.90
CA GLU A 170 -11.40 -9.12 -4.16
C GLU A 170 -10.08 -9.48 -3.45
N VAL A 171 -10.13 -10.12 -2.27
CA VAL A 171 -8.93 -10.68 -1.62
C VAL A 171 -8.33 -11.82 -2.46
N GLU A 172 -9.15 -12.71 -3.03
CA GLU A 172 -8.67 -13.78 -3.88
C GLU A 172 -7.99 -13.26 -5.17
N ILE A 173 -8.57 -12.23 -5.80
CA ILE A 173 -7.98 -11.58 -6.98
C ILE A 173 -6.67 -10.89 -6.60
N HIS A 174 -6.63 -10.22 -5.44
CA HIS A 174 -5.41 -9.66 -4.87
C HIS A 174 -4.30 -10.71 -4.75
N ASP A 175 -4.59 -11.85 -4.13
CA ASP A 175 -3.59 -12.89 -3.90
C ASP A 175 -3.06 -13.49 -5.23
N LYS A 176 -3.95 -13.65 -6.22
CA LYS A 176 -3.57 -14.06 -7.58
C LYS A 176 -2.65 -13.04 -8.25
N ASP A 177 -2.89 -11.75 -8.05
CA ASP A 177 -2.06 -10.68 -8.60
C ASP A 177 -0.68 -10.61 -7.93
N GLN A 178 -0.60 -10.79 -6.60
CA GLN A 178 0.66 -10.89 -5.84
C GLN A 178 1.49 -12.07 -6.39
N ALA A 179 0.88 -13.27 -6.49
CA ALA A 179 1.55 -14.46 -7.00
C ALA A 179 1.95 -14.35 -8.48
N ARG A 180 1.17 -13.64 -9.31
CA ARG A 180 1.56 -13.36 -10.70
C ARG A 180 2.80 -12.46 -10.76
N PHE A 181 2.84 -11.43 -9.93
CA PHE A 181 3.98 -10.53 -9.86
C PHE A 181 5.24 -11.28 -9.43
N ASP A 182 5.17 -12.10 -8.38
CA ASP A 182 6.30 -12.91 -7.91
C ASP A 182 6.86 -13.85 -8.99
N ARG A 183 5.99 -14.59 -9.67
CA ARG A 183 6.40 -15.48 -10.78
C ARG A 183 7.10 -14.73 -11.90
N THR A 184 6.61 -13.54 -12.23
CA THR A 184 7.18 -12.70 -13.29
C THR A 184 8.54 -12.12 -12.87
N GLU A 185 8.66 -11.67 -11.62
CA GLU A 185 9.92 -11.14 -11.09
C GLU A 185 10.99 -12.22 -10.98
N ALA A 186 10.64 -13.43 -10.53
CA ALA A 186 11.57 -14.54 -10.43
C ALA A 186 12.21 -14.90 -11.78
N ALA A 187 11.41 -14.98 -12.85
CA ALA A 187 11.90 -15.30 -14.20
C ALA A 187 12.84 -14.23 -14.82
N ASN A 188 12.86 -13.02 -14.25
CA ASN A 188 13.61 -11.88 -14.77
C ASN A 188 14.70 -11.38 -13.81
N PHE A 189 14.85 -12.00 -12.64
CA PHE A 189 15.72 -11.52 -11.57
C PHE A 189 17.19 -11.40 -12.03
N ASP A 190 17.79 -12.48 -12.52
CA ASP A 190 19.22 -12.49 -12.90
C ASP A 190 19.54 -11.46 -13.98
N ARG A 191 18.73 -11.42 -15.05
CA ARG A 191 18.89 -10.46 -16.15
C ARG A 191 18.77 -9.02 -15.66
N ARG A 192 17.85 -8.74 -14.74
CA ARG A 192 17.70 -7.41 -14.14
C ARG A 192 18.89 -7.05 -13.25
N MET A 193 19.37 -7.97 -12.42
CA MET A 193 20.50 -7.74 -11.52
C MET A 193 21.78 -7.40 -12.29
N VAL A 194 22.10 -8.17 -13.34
CA VAL A 194 23.26 -7.88 -14.22
C VAL A 194 23.15 -6.47 -14.81
N ARG A 195 21.99 -6.12 -15.37
CA ARG A 195 21.75 -4.79 -15.96
C ARG A 195 21.91 -3.66 -14.95
N LEU A 196 21.38 -3.83 -13.73
CA LEU A 196 21.47 -2.81 -12.67
C LEU A 196 22.90 -2.58 -12.20
N LEU A 197 23.69 -3.65 -12.08
CA LEU A 197 25.10 -3.58 -11.72
C LEU A 197 25.92 -2.87 -12.81
N GLN A 198 25.72 -3.26 -14.08
CA GLN A 198 26.38 -2.61 -15.22
C GLN A 198 26.10 -1.11 -15.26
N TYR A 199 24.84 -0.71 -15.16
CA TYR A 199 24.44 0.69 -15.14
C TYR A 199 25.11 1.49 -14.00
N ARG A 200 25.19 0.92 -12.79
CA ARG A 200 25.84 1.60 -11.67
C ARG A 200 27.36 1.69 -11.86
N LEU A 201 28.00 0.66 -12.39
CA LEU A 201 29.43 0.70 -12.72
C LEU A 201 29.75 1.78 -13.76
N GLU A 202 28.94 1.90 -14.81
CA GLU A 202 29.10 2.96 -15.83
C GLU A 202 28.96 4.35 -15.21
N ARG A 203 28.01 4.54 -14.30
CA ARG A 203 27.84 5.83 -13.59
C ARG A 203 28.99 6.17 -12.67
N LEU A 204 29.60 5.17 -12.02
CA LEU A 204 30.77 5.39 -11.17
C LEU A 204 31.99 5.81 -12.00
N LYS A 205 32.22 5.15 -13.15
CA LYS A 205 33.29 5.53 -14.09
C LYS A 205 33.14 6.98 -14.55
N LYS A 206 31.95 7.35 -15.02
CA LYS A 206 31.65 8.73 -15.46
C LYS A 206 31.77 9.79 -14.36
N ALA A 207 31.74 9.40 -13.08
CA ALA A 207 31.90 10.33 -11.97
C ALA A 207 33.36 10.47 -11.51
N GLN A 208 34.26 9.63 -12.05
CA GLN A 208 35.71 9.67 -11.81
C GLN A 208 36.47 10.40 -12.93
N ASP A 209 35.83 10.54 -14.10
CA ASP A 209 36.27 11.37 -15.23
C ASP A 209 35.88 12.84 -15.03
#